data_AF-A0A3M1QYT8-F1
#
_entry.id   AF-A0A3M1QYT8-F1
#
_cell.length_a   1.000
_cell.length_b   1.000
_cell.length_c   1.000
_cell.angle_alpha   90.00
_cell.angle_beta   90.00
_cell.angle_gamma   90.00
#
_symmetry.space_group_name_H-M   'P 1'
#
loop_
_entity.id
_entity.type
_entity.pdbx_description
1 polymer ?
#
loop_
_entity_poly.entity_id
_entity_poly.type
_entity_poly.pdbx_seq_one_letter_code
_entity_poly.pdbx_strand_id
1 'polypeptide(L)'
;MQTKISPRWLAVGAILVGFAAAAAQEKAAQEQKDDAKKHTKARVGQPAPVFELKATDGESWSLADAKDKIVVLEWINRDCPVS
;
A
#
# COMPACT_ATOMS: atom_id res chain seq x y z
N MET A 1 -11.75 67.78 -10.02
CA MET A 1 -11.19 67.57 -8.67
C MET A 1 -9.96 66.69 -8.79
N GLN A 2 -8.78 67.30 -8.64
CA GLN A 2 -7.48 66.62 -8.49
C GLN A 2 -7.31 66.15 -7.05
N THR A 3 -6.79 64.93 -6.85
CA THR A 3 -5.58 64.58 -6.05
C THR A 3 -5.42 63.04 -6.10
N LYS A 4 -4.47 62.50 -6.88
CA LYS A 4 -3.10 62.11 -6.48
C LYS A 4 -3.06 61.19 -5.24
N ILE A 5 -2.62 59.94 -5.43
CA ILE A 5 -1.42 59.29 -4.82
C ILE A 5 -1.55 57.76 -4.98
N SER A 6 -0.79 57.23 -5.93
CA SER A 6 -0.14 55.90 -5.88
C SER A 6 1.34 56.18 -5.52
N PRO A 7 2.22 55.21 -5.19
CA PRO A 7 2.12 53.91 -4.48
C PRO A 7 3.07 53.94 -3.25
N ARG A 8 3.20 52.85 -2.47
CA ARG A 8 4.43 52.45 -1.71
C ARG A 8 4.12 51.49 -0.55
N TRP A 9 3.48 50.36 -0.81
CA TRP A 9 3.66 49.17 0.03
C TRP A 9 3.93 47.96 -0.88
N LEU A 10 5.10 48.02 -1.52
CA LEU A 10 5.88 46.84 -1.85
C LEU A 10 6.40 46.30 -0.51
N ALA A 11 5.88 45.17 -0.07
CA ALA A 11 6.62 44.04 0.52
C ALA A 11 5.71 43.20 1.41
N VAL A 12 5.89 41.88 1.30
CA VAL A 12 5.43 40.82 2.21
C VAL A 12 3.99 40.36 2.00
N GLY A 13 3.86 39.19 1.38
CA GLY A 13 2.59 38.51 1.18
C GLY A 13 2.62 37.35 0.17
N ALA A 14 3.78 36.97 -0.38
CA ALA A 14 3.96 35.62 -0.88
C ALA A 14 4.20 34.70 0.31
N ILE A 15 3.45 33.60 0.40
CA ILE A 15 3.63 32.36 1.19
C ILE A 15 2.26 31.90 1.78
N LEU A 16 1.80 30.74 1.28
CA LEU A 16 0.76 29.80 1.79
C LEU A 16 -0.69 29.85 1.25
N VAL A 17 -0.87 29.72 -0.07
CA VAL A 17 -2.10 29.14 -0.66
C VAL A 17 -1.95 27.61 -0.86
N GLY A 18 -1.27 26.90 0.06
CA GLY A 18 -0.73 25.55 -0.22
C GLY A 18 -0.94 24.46 0.83
N PHE A 19 -1.87 24.60 1.78
CA PHE A 19 -1.98 23.65 2.90
C PHE A 19 -3.39 23.10 3.17
N ALA A 20 -4.24 22.99 2.14
CA ALA A 20 -5.60 22.42 2.30
C ALA A 20 -5.84 21.11 1.52
N ALA A 21 -4.88 20.64 0.72
CA ALA A 21 -5.03 19.43 -0.11
C ALA A 21 -4.26 18.20 0.41
N ALA A 22 -3.65 18.26 1.60
CA ALA A 22 -2.85 17.16 2.15
C ALA A 22 -3.64 16.17 3.04
N ALA A 23 -4.82 16.55 3.56
CA ALA A 23 -5.54 15.72 4.54
C ALA A 23 -6.55 14.73 3.94
N ALA A 24 -6.88 14.86 2.65
CA ALA A 24 -7.88 14.00 1.99
C ALA A 24 -7.28 12.74 1.34
N GLN A 25 -5.98 12.75 1.00
CA GLN A 25 -5.30 11.57 0.44
C GLN A 25 -4.83 10.57 1.52
N GLU A 26 -4.91 10.92 2.81
CA GLU A 26 -4.46 10.02 3.88
C GLU A 26 -5.54 9.02 4.32
N LYS A 27 -6.82 9.37 4.23
CA LYS A 27 -7.92 8.46 4.65
C LYS A 27 -8.21 7.31 3.68
N ALA A 28 -8.02 7.50 2.38
CA ALA A 28 -8.24 6.43 1.39
C ALA A 28 -7.17 5.32 1.45
N ALA A 29 -5.97 5.63 1.99
CA ALA A 29 -4.88 4.68 2.10
C ALA A 29 -4.96 3.79 3.36
N GLN A 30 -5.85 4.10 4.31
CA GLN A 30 -5.92 3.40 5.60
C GLN A 30 -7.10 2.43 5.71
N GLU A 31 -8.15 2.58 4.91
CA GLU A 31 -9.30 1.65 4.95
C GLU A 31 -9.01 0.30 4.26
N GLN A 32 -7.98 0.22 3.42
CA GLN A 32 -7.55 -1.04 2.78
C GLN A 32 -6.59 -1.89 3.64
N LYS A 33 -6.14 -1.40 4.80
CA LYS A 33 -5.08 -2.07 5.58
C LYS A 33 -5.59 -3.16 6.52
N ASP A 34 -6.88 -3.15 6.84
CA ASP A 34 -7.44 -4.00 7.88
C ASP A 34 -7.98 -5.34 7.35
N ASP A 35 -8.44 -5.40 6.10
CA ASP A 35 -8.93 -6.64 5.48
C ASP A 35 -7.82 -7.53 4.92
N ALA A 36 -6.63 -6.96 4.67
CA ALA A 36 -5.51 -7.65 4.02
C ALA A 36 -4.78 -8.67 4.92
N LYS A 37 -5.10 -8.78 6.21
CA LYS A 37 -4.33 -9.62 7.16
C LYS A 37 -5.14 -10.47 8.13
N LYS A 38 -6.31 -10.97 7.74
CA LYS A 38 -6.81 -12.21 8.39
C LYS A 38 -6.13 -13.41 7.75
N HIS A 39 -4.96 -13.78 8.28
CA HIS A 39 -4.34 -15.06 7.94
C HIS A 39 -5.22 -16.20 8.45
N THR A 40 -6.03 -16.78 7.57
CA THR A 40 -6.86 -17.94 7.88
C THR A 40 -5.96 -19.16 8.06
N LYS A 41 -5.96 -19.77 9.25
CA LYS A 41 -5.27 -21.03 9.49
C LYS A 41 -5.84 -22.10 8.55
N ALA A 42 -4.97 -22.78 7.81
CA ALA A 42 -5.38 -23.89 6.95
C ALA A 42 -6.05 -25.00 7.77
N ARG A 43 -7.14 -25.56 7.23
CA ARG A 43 -7.90 -26.68 7.82
C ARG A 43 -8.22 -27.70 6.75
N VAL A 44 -8.08 -28.99 7.09
CA VAL A 44 -8.40 -30.09 6.17
C VAL A 44 -9.89 -30.07 5.81
N GLY A 45 -10.19 -30.33 4.53
CA GLY A 45 -11.55 -30.36 4.00
C GLY A 45 -12.19 -28.97 3.80
N GLN A 46 -11.49 -27.88 4.12
CA GLN A 46 -11.89 -26.52 3.78
C GLN A 46 -11.13 -26.05 2.54
N PRO A 47 -11.65 -25.03 1.81
CA PRO A 47 -10.89 -24.37 0.76
C PRO A 47 -9.53 -23.92 1.29
N ALA A 48 -8.49 -24.11 0.48
CA ALA A 48 -7.15 -23.67 0.82
C ALA A 48 -7.13 -22.13 0.99
N PRO A 49 -6.43 -21.59 2.01
CA PRO A 49 -6.33 -20.14 2.18
C PRO A 49 -5.68 -19.49 0.98
N VAL A 50 -6.26 -18.40 0.49
CA VAL A 50 -5.69 -17.64 -0.63
C VAL A 50 -4.44 -16.94 -0.16
N PHE A 51 -3.38 -17.01 -0.97
CA PHE A 51 -2.17 -16.22 -0.80
C PHE A 51 -1.59 -15.86 -2.15
N GLU A 52 -0.83 -14.76 -2.15
CA GLU A 52 -0.01 -14.30 -3.27
C GLU A 52 1.38 -13.99 -2.73
N LEU A 53 2.42 -14.43 -3.43
CA LEU A 53 3.82 -14.24 -3.08
C LEU A 53 4.60 -13.74 -4.28
N LYS A 54 5.68 -13.01 -4.01
CA LYS A 54 6.69 -12.71 -5.03
C LYS A 54 7.61 -13.91 -5.22
N ALA A 55 7.69 -14.38 -6.45
CA ALA A 55 8.63 -15.41 -6.87
C ALA A 55 10.04 -14.83 -7.04
N THR A 56 11.03 -15.72 -7.18
CA THR A 56 12.45 -15.34 -7.27
C THR A 56 12.83 -14.63 -8.56
N ASP A 57 12.00 -14.76 -9.59
CA ASP A 57 12.08 -14.03 -10.87
C ASP A 57 11.43 -12.63 -10.81
N GLY A 58 10.80 -12.28 -9.69
CA GLY A 58 10.11 -11.01 -9.48
C GLY A 58 8.64 -11.01 -9.92
N GLU A 59 8.14 -12.11 -10.50
CA GLU A 59 6.73 -12.25 -10.83
C GLU A 59 5.89 -12.50 -9.58
N SER A 60 4.61 -12.15 -9.65
CA SER A 60 3.65 -12.52 -8.60
C SER A 60 3.10 -13.90 -8.91
N TRP A 61 3.04 -14.76 -7.89
CA TRP A 61 2.45 -16.08 -7.98
C TRP A 61 1.34 -16.22 -6.94
N SER A 62 0.16 -16.67 -7.36
CA SER A 62 -0.98 -16.89 -6.47
C SER A 62 -1.36 -18.37 -6.40
N LEU A 63 -1.95 -18.77 -5.28
CA LEU A 63 -2.50 -20.13 -5.16
C LEU A 63 -3.59 -20.42 -6.20
N ALA A 64 -4.30 -19.40 -6.68
CA ALA A 64 -5.37 -19.55 -7.68
C ALA A 64 -4.82 -20.00 -9.05
N ASP A 65 -3.58 -19.63 -9.37
CA ASP A 65 -2.93 -20.01 -10.64
C ASP A 65 -2.66 -21.53 -10.71
N ALA A 66 -2.65 -22.21 -9.57
CA ALA A 66 -2.43 -23.66 -9.45
C ALA A 66 -3.72 -24.47 -9.24
N LYS A 67 -4.88 -23.92 -9.62
CA LYS A 67 -6.17 -24.60 -9.47
C LYS A 67 -6.16 -26.00 -10.11
N ASP A 68 -6.86 -26.94 -9.46
CA ASP A 68 -7.01 -28.34 -9.89
C ASP A 68 -5.69 -29.14 -9.91
N LYS A 69 -4.63 -28.63 -9.26
CA LYS A 69 -3.36 -29.31 -9.02
C LYS A 69 -3.18 -29.57 -7.52
N ILE A 70 -2.42 -30.63 -7.20
CA ILE A 70 -1.90 -30.82 -5.84
C ILE A 70 -0.71 -29.87 -5.67
N VAL A 71 -0.72 -29.08 -4.59
CA VAL A 71 0.33 -28.12 -4.26
C VAL A 71 0.94 -28.51 -2.91
N VAL A 72 2.27 -28.59 -2.85
CA VAL A 72 3.05 -28.80 -1.62
C VAL A 72 3.81 -27.51 -1.32
N LEU A 73 3.66 -27.00 -0.10
CA LEU A 73 4.39 -25.81 0.36
C LEU A 73 5.64 -26.26 1.12
N GLU A 74 6.80 -25.90 0.58
CA GLU A 74 8.10 -26.13 1.19
C GLU A 74 8.72 -24.77 1.54
N TRP A 75 9.11 -24.58 2.80
CA TRP A 75 9.78 -23.36 3.26
C TRP A 75 11.26 -23.64 3.45
N ILE A 76 12.07 -22.99 2.63
CA ILE A 76 13.52 -23.03 2.75
C ILE A 76 13.97 -21.76 3.43
N ASN A 77 14.48 -21.88 4.65
CA ASN A 77 15.19 -20.80 5.33
C ASN A 77 16.70 -21.09 5.24
N ARG A 78 17.45 -20.20 4.60
CA ARG A 78 18.91 -20.39 4.43
C ARG A 78 19.70 -20.38 5.73
N ASP A 79 19.16 -19.74 6.76
CA ASP A 79 19.82 -19.63 8.07
C ASP A 79 19.45 -20.81 9.00
N CYS A 80 18.54 -21.69 8.57
CA CYS A 80 18.25 -22.91 9.30
C CYS A 80 19.30 -23.97 8.97
N PRO A 81 19.90 -24.64 9.97
CA PRO A 81 20.80 -25.75 9.71
C PRO A 81 20.03 -26.86 9.00
N VAL A 82 20.55 -27.30 7.85
CA VAL A 82 20.27 -28.63 7.33
C VAL A 82 21.00 -29.60 8.25
N SER A 83 20.23 -30.49 8.89
CA SER A 83 20.69 -31.47 9.88
C SER A 83 21.97 -32.20 9.49
#